data_AF-A0A9D9LX17-F1
#
_entry.id   AF-A0A9D9LX17-F1
#
_cell.length_a   1.000
_cell.length_b   1.000
_cell.length_c   1.000
_cell.angle_alpha   90.00
_cell.angle_beta   90.00
_cell.angle_gamma   90.00
#
_symmetry.space_group_name_H-M   'P 1'
#
loop_
_entity.id
_entity.type
_entity.pdbx_description
1 polymer ?
#
loop_
_entity_poly.entity_id
_entity_poly.type
_entity_poly.pdbx_seq_one_letter_code
_entity_poly.pdbx_strand_id
1 'polypeptide(L)'
;VSPFINLQYTYLKQDSYKENGGGIFNHRVKMKKNNYLAGLVGVEFKRNFKLGSYAARVGVKHAFTKLDGALQYSYEGDSNNAYVMKNNQSRTHFVLSLAGENEFAKGWILGGHLGFQKGGGDKDISASLTLKKVW
;
A
#
# COMPACT_ATOMS: atom_id res chain seq x y z
N VAL A 1 13.99 -20.45 8.19
CA VAL A 1 14.13 -18.98 8.06
C VAL A 1 14.70 -18.72 6.70
N SER A 2 14.08 -17.84 5.92
CA SER A 2 14.43 -17.62 4.52
C SER A 2 14.57 -16.12 4.27
N PRO A 3 15.72 -15.61 3.80
CA PRO A 3 15.82 -14.24 3.34
C PRO A 3 14.94 -14.06 2.09
N PHE A 4 14.34 -12.89 1.94
CA PHE A 4 13.57 -12.55 0.75
C PHE A 4 13.82 -11.11 0.32
N ILE A 5 13.68 -10.89 -0.98
CA ILE A 5 13.64 -9.58 -1.62
C ILE A 5 12.36 -9.48 -2.43
N ASN A 6 11.72 -8.32 -2.37
CA ASN A 6 10.52 -8.01 -3.12
C ASN A 6 10.72 -6.64 -3.78
N LEU A 7 10.45 -6.55 -5.07
CA LEU A 7 10.48 -5.30 -5.83
C LEU A 7 9.06 -5.05 -6.35
N GLN A 8 8.50 -3.90 -6.02
CA GLN A 8 7.16 -3.50 -6.40
C GLN A 8 7.23 -2.19 -7.20
N TYR A 9 6.71 -2.24 -8.42
CA TYR A 9 6.46 -1.06 -9.24
C TYR A 9 4.95 -0.87 -9.38
N THR A 10 4.47 0.31 -9.00
CA THR A 10 3.07 0.71 -9.09
C THR A 10 2.96 1.95 -9.96
N TYR A 11 2.20 1.82 -11.05
CA TYR A 11 1.82 2.93 -11.91
C TYR A 11 0.37 3.33 -11.60
N LEU A 12 0.18 4.53 -11.05
CA LEU A 12 -1.13 5.09 -10.74
C LEU A 12 -1.43 6.23 -11.71
N LYS A 13 -2.51 6.08 -12.47
CA LYS A 13 -3.05 7.11 -13.35
C LYS A 13 -4.42 7.51 -12.80
N GLN A 14 -4.56 8.76 -12.42
CA GLN A 14 -5.84 9.36 -12.02
C GLN A 14 -6.23 10.38 -13.09
N ASP A 15 -7.41 10.17 -13.69
CA ASP A 15 -7.96 11.07 -14.69
C ASP A 15 -8.47 12.37 -14.03
N SER A 16 -8.57 13.43 -14.83
CA SER A 16 -9.02 14.74 -14.36
C SER A 16 -10.48 14.72 -13.95
N TYR A 17 -10.80 15.37 -12.83
CA TYR A 17 -12.18 15.59 -12.40
C TYR A 17 -12.40 17.08 -12.13
N LYS A 18 -13.65 17.52 -12.37
CA LYS A 18 -14.14 18.85 -12.06
C LYS A 18 -15.25 18.68 -11.03
N GLU A 19 -15.09 19.32 -9.88
CA GLU A 19 -16.15 19.40 -8.89
C GLU A 19 -17.29 20.28 -9.43
N ASN A 20 -18.52 19.79 -9.31
CA ASN A 20 -19.72 20.53 -9.68
C ASN A 20 -20.52 20.85 -8.41
N GLY A 21 -20.88 22.12 -8.22
CA GLY A 21 -21.76 22.58 -7.13
C GLY A 21 -21.23 23.71 -6.25
N GLY A 22 -19.98 24.15 -6.43
CA GLY A 22 -19.32 25.15 -5.56
C GLY A 22 -19.11 26.55 -6.17
N GLY A 23 -19.63 26.83 -7.38
CA GLY A 23 -19.47 28.14 -8.04
C GLY A 23 -18.00 28.52 -8.29
N ILE A 24 -17.58 29.72 -7.88
CA ILE A 24 -16.20 30.23 -8.07
C ILE A 24 -15.12 29.47 -7.27
N PHE A 25 -15.53 28.63 -6.31
CA PHE A 25 -14.63 27.78 -5.53
C PHE A 25 -14.41 26.39 -6.13
N ASN A 26 -15.02 26.07 -7.28
CA ASN A 26 -14.83 24.76 -7.92
C ASN A 26 -13.34 24.51 -8.15
N HIS A 27 -12.85 23.38 -7.65
CA HIS A 27 -11.49 22.93 -7.92
C HIS A 27 -11.46 22.15 -9.23
N ARG A 28 -10.55 22.55 -10.12
CA ARG A 28 -10.18 21.75 -11.29
C ARG A 28 -8.90 21.00 -10.96
N VAL A 29 -9.01 19.67 -10.84
CA VAL A 29 -7.84 18.82 -10.58
C VAL A 29 -7.37 18.24 -11.91
N LYS A 30 -6.16 18.62 -12.33
CA LYS A 30 -5.54 18.09 -13.55
C LYS A 30 -5.16 16.62 -13.36
N MET A 31 -5.14 15.89 -14.48
CA MET A 31 -4.71 14.49 -14.58
C MET A 31 -3.39 14.26 -13.83
N LYS A 32 -3.36 13.25 -12.96
CA LYS A 32 -2.18 12.91 -12.15
C LYS A 32 -1.65 11.55 -12.57
N LYS A 33 -0.37 11.51 -12.95
CA LYS A 33 0.39 10.28 -13.15
C LYS A 33 1.39 10.16 -12.02
N ASN A 34 1.45 9.00 -11.40
CA ASN A 34 2.30 8.78 -10.25
C ASN A 34 2.98 7.41 -10.34
N ASN A 35 4.30 7.42 -10.31
CA ASN A 35 5.14 6.24 -10.47
C ASN A 35 5.80 5.93 -9.14
N TYR A 36 5.45 4.79 -8.55
CA TYR A 36 5.97 4.36 -7.26
C TYR A 36 6.78 3.07 -7.42
N LEU A 37 8.08 3.14 -7.13
CA LEU A 37 8.99 2.00 -7.10
C LEU A 37 9.47 1.81 -5.68
N ALA A 38 9.25 0.63 -5.11
CA ALA A 38 9.72 0.26 -3.79
C ALA A 38 10.38 -1.12 -3.79
N GLY A 39 11.47 -1.25 -3.04
CA GLY A 39 12.06 -2.54 -2.70
C GLY A 39 11.83 -2.86 -1.23
N LEU A 40 11.52 -4.11 -0.92
CA LEU A 40 11.42 -4.64 0.42
C LEU A 40 12.43 -5.78 0.55
N VAL A 41 13.29 -5.68 1.55
CA VAL A 41 14.24 -6.74 1.92
C VAL A 41 13.93 -7.20 3.33
N GLY A 42 14.00 -8.51 3.57
CA GLY A 42 13.64 -9.04 4.87
C GLY A 42 13.88 -10.52 5.03
N VAL A 43 13.36 -11.05 6.12
CA VAL A 43 13.43 -12.47 6.50
C VAL A 43 12.02 -13.00 6.75
N GLU A 44 11.77 -14.21 6.27
CA GLU A 44 10.55 -14.97 6.49
C GLU A 44 10.83 -16.19 7.40
N PHE A 45 10.02 -16.33 8.43
CA PHE A 45 9.95 -17.46 9.34
C PHE A 45 8.67 -18.24 9.06
N LYS A 46 8.74 -19.21 8.16
CA LYS A 46 7.63 -20.11 7.87
C LYS A 46 7.82 -21.46 8.55
N ARG A 47 6.76 -21.99 9.17
CA ARG A 47 6.70 -23.36 9.67
C ARG A 47 5.41 -24.00 9.23
N ASN A 48 5.53 -25.20 8.68
CA ASN A 48 4.40 -26.01 8.24
C ASN A 48 4.16 -27.14 9.25
N PHE A 49 2.89 -27.48 9.42
CA PHE A 49 2.38 -28.60 10.19
C PHE A 49 1.48 -29.46 9.30
N LYS A 50 1.07 -30.64 9.77
CA LYS A 50 0.19 -31.54 9.01
C LYS A 50 -1.16 -30.91 8.62
N LEU A 51 -1.69 -30.00 9.45
CA LEU A 51 -3.01 -29.40 9.29
C LEU A 51 -2.94 -27.86 9.25
N GLY A 52 -1.79 -27.27 8.90
CA GLY A 52 -1.67 -25.81 8.86
C GLY A 52 -0.26 -25.28 8.69
N SER A 53 -0.13 -23.97 8.65
CA SER A 53 1.17 -23.29 8.61
C SER A 53 1.11 -21.95 9.33
N TYR A 54 2.24 -21.47 9.83
CA TYR A 54 2.41 -20.07 10.19
C TYR A 54 3.59 -19.48 9.43
N ALA A 55 3.50 -18.19 9.14
CA ALA A 55 4.57 -17.41 8.55
C ALA A 55 4.68 -16.06 9.27
N ALA A 56 5.86 -15.71 9.72
CA ALA A 56 6.18 -14.36 10.19
C ALA A 56 7.20 -13.73 9.25
N ARG A 57 6.97 -12.50 8.79
CA ARG A 57 7.87 -11.75 7.93
C ARG A 57 8.26 -10.45 8.61
N VAL A 58 9.56 -10.16 8.59
CA VAL A 58 10.10 -8.89 9.09
C VAL A 58 11.02 -8.33 8.01
N GLY A 59 10.88 -7.06 7.68
CA GLY A 59 11.70 -6.43 6.67
C GLY A 59 11.62 -4.91 6.66
N VAL A 60 12.44 -4.32 5.80
CA VAL A 60 12.48 -2.88 5.56
C VAL A 60 12.13 -2.63 4.10
N LYS A 61 11.07 -1.87 3.87
CA LYS A 61 10.63 -1.37 2.57
C LYS A 61 11.22 0.02 2.33
N HIS A 62 11.95 0.18 1.25
CA HIS A 62 12.48 1.45 0.79
C HIS A 62 11.85 1.82 -0.56
N ALA A 63 11.20 2.98 -0.62
CA ALA A 63 10.69 3.60 -1.83
C ALA A 63 11.81 4.38 -2.52
N PHE A 64 12.21 3.91 -3.70
CA PHE A 64 13.27 4.50 -4.51
C PHE A 64 12.78 5.72 -5.29
N THR A 65 11.53 5.71 -5.76
CA THR A 65 10.93 6.87 -6.41
C THR A 65 10.08 7.66 -5.43
N LYS A 66 10.22 8.98 -5.49
CA LYS A 66 9.33 9.89 -4.79
C LYS A 66 7.96 9.80 -5.46
N LEU A 67 6.87 9.86 -4.69
CA LEU A 67 5.58 10.26 -5.25
C LEU A 67 5.70 11.74 -5.68
N ASP A 68 6.35 12.00 -6.82
CA ASP A 68 6.32 13.30 -7.50
C ASP A 68 4.97 13.49 -8.20
N GLY A 69 3.90 13.15 -7.49
CA GLY A 69 2.56 13.56 -7.80
C GLY A 69 2.36 14.99 -7.34
N ALA A 70 3.09 15.93 -7.96
CA ALA A 70 2.83 17.35 -7.89
C ALA A 70 1.35 17.59 -8.24
N LEU A 71 0.50 17.77 -7.23
CA LEU A 71 -0.88 18.14 -7.44
C LEU A 71 -0.88 19.61 -7.84
N GLN A 72 -1.11 19.90 -9.12
CA GLN A 72 -1.45 21.24 -9.59
C GLN A 72 -2.93 21.46 -9.35
N TYR A 73 -3.27 22.23 -8.32
CA TYR A 73 -4.61 22.75 -8.11
C TYR A 73 -4.72 24.14 -8.74
N SER A 74 -5.78 24.37 -9.51
CA SER A 74 -6.18 25.69 -10.00
C SER A 74 -7.66 25.92 -9.66
N TYR A 75 -7.98 27.06 -9.05
CA TYR A 75 -9.36 27.46 -8.78
C TYR A 75 -10.03 27.95 -10.07
N GLU A 76 -11.31 27.63 -10.31
CA GLU A 76 -12.01 28.09 -11.52
C GLU A 76 -12.10 29.62 -11.63
N GLY A 77 -12.07 30.36 -10.52
CA GLY A 77 -12.05 31.83 -10.49
C GLY A 77 -10.67 32.49 -10.67
N ASP A 78 -9.58 31.73 -10.58
CA ASP A 78 -8.21 32.24 -10.75
C ASP A 78 -7.35 31.19 -11.49
N SER A 79 -7.50 31.18 -12.82
CA SER A 79 -6.82 30.24 -13.71
C SER A 79 -5.31 30.47 -13.85
N ASN A 80 -4.76 31.54 -13.27
CA ASN A 80 -3.35 31.92 -13.40
C ASN A 80 -2.44 31.40 -12.28
N ASN A 81 -2.99 30.98 -11.14
CA ASN A 81 -2.20 30.52 -10.00
C ASN A 81 -2.35 29.02 -9.78
N ALA A 82 -1.36 28.24 -10.24
CA ALA A 82 -1.28 26.80 -10.02
C ALA A 82 -0.41 26.50 -8.79
N TYR A 83 -1.03 26.03 -7.71
CA TYR A 83 -0.31 25.64 -6.49
C TYR A 83 0.11 24.18 -6.60
N VAL A 84 1.40 23.90 -6.40
CA VAL A 84 1.98 22.55 -6.43
C VAL A 84 2.17 22.02 -5.02
N MET A 85 1.25 21.18 -4.55
CA MET A 85 1.47 20.43 -3.30
C MET A 85 2.43 19.26 -3.57
N LYS A 86 3.62 19.33 -2.97
CA LYS A 86 4.60 18.23 -2.94
C LYS A 86 4.29 17.34 -1.74
N ASN A 87 3.75 16.15 -2.00
CA ASN A 87 3.50 15.17 -0.93
C ASN A 87 4.84 14.53 -0.52
N ASN A 88 5.30 14.79 0.70
CA ASN A 88 6.56 14.26 1.22
C ASN A 88 6.30 12.94 1.97
N GLN A 89 5.95 11.88 1.24
CA GLN A 89 5.81 10.56 1.84
C GLN A 89 7.17 9.99 2.25
N SER A 90 7.19 9.34 3.42
CA SER A 90 8.40 8.76 4.00
C SER A 90 9.00 7.71 3.06
N ARG A 91 10.31 7.78 2.80
CA ARG A 91 10.97 6.87 1.85
C ARG A 91 11.21 5.48 2.42
N THR A 92 11.28 5.32 3.73
CA THR A 92 11.58 4.04 4.37
C THR A 92 10.47 3.65 5.34
N HIS A 93 10.01 2.40 5.23
CA HIS A 93 8.99 1.81 6.09
C HIS A 93 9.49 0.48 6.65
N PHE A 94 9.31 0.28 7.94
CA PHE A 94 9.46 -1.02 8.57
C PHE A 94 8.19 -1.85 8.34
N VAL A 95 8.34 -3.11 7.95
CA VAL A 95 7.24 -4.03 7.66
C VAL A 95 7.35 -5.25 8.56
N LEU A 96 6.28 -5.53 9.29
CA LEU A 96 6.06 -6.75 10.05
C LEU A 96 4.76 -7.39 9.54
N SER A 97 4.79 -8.70 9.31
CA SER A 97 3.59 -9.44 8.93
C SER A 97 3.56 -10.79 9.60
N LEU A 98 2.39 -11.18 10.09
CA LEU A 98 2.12 -12.49 10.67
C LEU A 98 0.98 -13.11 9.87
N ALA A 99 1.13 -14.35 9.46
CA ALA A 99 0.12 -15.12 8.77
C ALA A 99 0.03 -16.51 9.40
N GLY A 100 -1.18 -17.04 9.47
CA GLY A 100 -1.44 -18.40 9.93
C GLY A 100 -2.58 -18.99 9.12
N GLU A 101 -2.44 -20.25 8.71
CA GLU A 101 -3.51 -21.01 8.06
C GLU A 101 -3.67 -22.34 8.78
N ASN A 102 -4.91 -22.79 8.94
CA ASN A 102 -5.25 -24.05 9.59
C ASN A 102 -6.40 -24.73 8.84
N GLU A 103 -6.24 -26.02 8.55
CA GLU A 103 -7.31 -26.88 8.07
C GLU A 103 -8.07 -27.45 9.27
N PHE A 104 -9.29 -26.97 9.50
CA PHE A 104 -10.10 -27.38 10.65
C PHE A 104 -11.10 -28.49 10.31
N ALA A 105 -11.47 -28.64 9.05
CA ALA A 105 -12.30 -29.73 8.54
C ALA A 105 -11.82 -30.11 7.14
N LYS A 106 -12.14 -31.32 6.69
CA LYS A 106 -11.71 -31.84 5.38
C LYS A 106 -12.12 -30.88 4.27
N GLY A 107 -11.13 -30.26 3.61
CA GLY A 107 -11.36 -29.27 2.55
C GLY A 107 -11.75 -27.87 3.04
N TRP A 108 -11.68 -27.57 4.33
CA TRP A 108 -11.93 -26.23 4.88
C TRP A 108 -10.70 -25.66 5.56
N ILE A 109 -10.23 -24.52 5.05
CA ILE A 109 -9.02 -23.84 5.53
C ILE A 109 -9.39 -22.46 6.05
N LEU A 110 -9.06 -22.18 7.30
CA LEU A 110 -9.14 -20.85 7.90
C LEU A 110 -7.74 -20.22 7.93
N GLY A 111 -7.61 -19.08 7.29
CA GLY A 111 -6.41 -18.26 7.25
C GLY A 111 -6.62 -16.93 7.97
N GLY A 112 -5.56 -16.43 8.60
CA GLY A 112 -5.48 -15.11 9.20
C GLY A 112 -4.17 -14.44 8.80
N HIS A 113 -4.22 -13.14 8.60
CA HIS A 113 -3.06 -12.32 8.30
C HIS A 113 -3.16 -10.99 9.07
N LEU A 114 -2.06 -10.60 9.69
CA LEU A 114 -1.87 -9.32 10.34
C LEU A 114 -0.66 -8.64 9.69
N GLY A 115 -0.84 -7.42 9.21
CA GLY A 115 0.19 -6.58 8.65
C GLY A 115 0.39 -5.33 9.51
N PHE A 116 1.64 -4.96 9.70
CA PHE A 116 2.04 -3.74 10.37
C PHE A 116 3.13 -3.07 9.54
N GLN A 117 2.89 -1.82 9.15
CA GLN A 117 3.87 -1.01 8.45
C GLN A 117 4.04 0.32 9.17
N LYS A 118 5.27 0.75 9.41
CA LYS A 118 5.59 2.03 10.05
C LYS A 118 6.68 2.75 9.28
N GLY A 119 6.36 3.91 8.73
CA GLY A 119 7.30 4.86 8.15
C GLY A 119 7.71 5.96 9.14
N GLY A 120 8.41 6.98 8.62
CA GLY A 120 8.83 8.15 9.39
C GLY A 120 7.66 9.04 9.84
N GLY A 121 6.56 9.07 9.10
CA GLY A 121 5.33 9.81 9.44
C GLY A 121 4.02 9.02 9.29
N ASP A 122 4.08 7.82 8.71
CA ASP A 122 2.91 7.03 8.34
C ASP A 122 2.88 5.70 9.10
N LYS A 123 1.69 5.24 9.49
CA LYS A 123 1.50 3.96 10.19
C LYS A 123 0.26 3.28 9.64
N ASP A 124 0.45 2.07 9.11
CA ASP A 124 -0.62 1.23 8.60
C ASP A 124 -0.68 -0.07 9.41
N ILE A 125 -1.88 -0.42 9.83
CA ILE A 125 -2.18 -1.72 10.45
C ILE A 125 -3.28 -2.36 9.62
N SER A 126 -3.05 -3.59 9.20
CA SER A 126 -4.04 -4.40 8.48
C SER A 126 -4.27 -5.72 9.19
N ALA A 127 -5.52 -6.16 9.19
CA ALA A 127 -5.91 -7.47 9.66
C ALA A 127 -6.90 -8.06 8.65
N SER A 128 -6.70 -9.31 8.28
CA SER A 128 -7.60 -10.02 7.37
C SER A 128 -7.75 -11.46 7.78
N LEU A 129 -8.96 -11.97 7.64
CA LEU A 129 -9.31 -13.38 7.81
C LEU A 129 -9.79 -13.92 6.46
N THR A 130 -9.45 -15.15 6.15
CA THR A 130 -9.80 -15.80 4.89
C THR A 130 -10.30 -17.20 5.18
N LEU A 131 -11.50 -17.52 4.71
CA LEU A 131 -12.04 -18.87 4.77
C LEU A 131 -12.03 -19.44 3.34
N LYS A 132 -11.35 -20.57 3.13
CA LYS A 132 -11.25 -21.24 1.83
C LYS A 132 -11.91 -22.62 1.94
N LYS A 133 -12.67 -22.99 0.92
CA LYS A 133 -13.19 -24.35 0.72
C LYS A 133 -12.55 -24.95 -0.53
N VAL A 134 -11.94 -26.12 -0.39
CA VAL A 134 -11.28 -26.87 -1.46
C VAL A 134 -12.15 -28.11 -1.75
N TRP A 135 -12.51 -28.28 -3.01
CA TRP A 135 -13.41 -29.33 -3.51
C TRP A 135 -12.61 -30.49 -4.09
#